data_AF-Q39329-F1
#
_entry.id   AF-Q39329-F1
#
_cell.length_a   1.000
_cell.length_b   1.000
_cell.length_c   1.000
_cell.angle_alpha   90.00
_cell.angle_beta   90.00
_cell.angle_gamma   90.00
#
_symmetry.space_group_name_H-M   'P 1'
#
loop_
_entity.id
_entity.type
_entity.pdbx_description
1 polymer ?
#
loop_
_entity_poly.entity_id
_entity_poly.type
_entity_poly.pdbx_seq_one_letter_code
_entity_poly.pdbx_strand_id
1 'polypeptide(L)' 'MRGILADWLVEVSEEYTLVPDTLYLTVYLIDWFLHGNHIERQNLQLLGITCMLIASKYEEIYP' A
#
# COMPACT_ATOMS: atom_id res chain seq x y z
N MET A 1 -5.00 2.53 13.77
CA MET A 1 -5.19 3.19 12.45
C MET A 1 -4.31 2.56 11.38
N ARG A 2 -2.99 2.43 11.60
CA ARG A 2 -2.11 1.63 10.72
C ARG A 2 -2.61 0.19 10.53
N GLY A 3 -3.06 -0.47 11.59
CA GLY A 3 -3.66 -1.82 11.50
C GLY A 3 -4.86 -1.91 10.55
N ILE A 4 -5.84 -1.00 10.67
CA ILE A 4 -7.02 -0.98 9.79
C ILE A 4 -6.65 -0.75 8.32
N LEU A 5 -5.66 0.12 8.04
CA LEU A 5 -5.17 0.33 6.68
C LEU A 5 -4.43 -0.91 6.16
N ALA A 6 -3.62 -1.53 6.99
CA ALA A 6 -2.85 -2.73 6.63
C ALA A 6 -3.76 -3.93 6.38
N ASP A 7 -4.75 -4.18 7.25
CA ASP A 7 -5.75 -5.24 7.06
C ASP A 7 -6.50 -5.03 5.74
N TRP A 8 -6.91 -3.80 5.45
CA TRP A 8 -7.56 -3.46 4.18
C TRP A 8 -6.64 -3.67 2.96
N LEU A 9 -5.35 -3.32 3.06
CA LEU A 9 -4.39 -3.57 1.97
C LEU A 9 -4.12 -5.07 1.76
N VAL A 10 -4.16 -5.88 2.81
CA VAL A 10 -4.09 -7.35 2.69
C VAL A 10 -5.28 -7.86 1.89
N GLU A 11 -6.51 -7.46 2.24
CA GLU A 11 -7.72 -7.84 1.49
C GLU A 11 -7.62 -7.46 0.01
N VAL A 12 -7.12 -6.24 -0.29
CA VAL A 12 -6.90 -5.80 -1.68
C VAL A 12 -5.84 -6.66 -2.37
N SER A 13 -4.72 -6.98 -1.71
CA SER A 13 -3.68 -7.83 -2.32
C SER A 13 -4.17 -9.23 -2.65
N GLU A 14 -5.03 -9.80 -1.80
CA GLU A 14 -5.62 -11.12 -2.00
C GLU A 14 -6.65 -11.11 -3.14
N GLU A 15 -7.51 -10.08 -3.20
CA GLU A 15 -8.53 -9.92 -4.25
C GLU A 15 -7.91 -9.81 -5.65
N TYR A 16 -6.79 -9.09 -5.77
CA TYR A 16 -6.05 -8.94 -7.03
C TYR A 16 -4.99 -10.03 -7.25
N THR A 17 -4.86 -10.99 -6.34
CA THR A 17 -3.86 -12.08 -6.40
C THR A 17 -2.43 -11.56 -6.61
N LEU A 18 -2.10 -10.42 -6.00
CA LEU A 18 -0.78 -9.78 -6.11
C LEU A 18 0.29 -10.61 -5.40
N VAL A 19 1.53 -10.51 -5.86
CA VAL A 19 2.64 -11.18 -5.18
C VAL A 19 2.87 -10.56 -3.79
N PRO A 20 3.30 -11.35 -2.79
CA PRO A 20 3.56 -10.84 -1.43
C PRO A 20 4.55 -9.67 -1.41
N ASP A 21 5.54 -9.68 -2.31
CA ASP A 21 6.53 -8.61 -2.50
C ASP A 21 5.88 -7.25 -2.79
N THR A 22 4.81 -7.22 -3.58
CA THR A 22 4.01 -6.01 -3.85
C THR A 22 3.44 -5.42 -2.56
N LEU A 23 2.90 -6.27 -1.67
CA LEU A 23 2.34 -5.82 -0.39
C LEU A 23 3.45 -5.31 0.55
N TYR A 24 4.59 -6.01 0.64
CA TYR A 24 5.71 -5.55 1.47
C TYR A 24 6.27 -4.21 1.01
N LEU A 25 6.44 -4.04 -0.31
CA LEU A 25 6.87 -2.78 -0.89
C LEU A 25 5.85 -1.66 -0.66
N THR A 26 4.55 -1.96 -0.76
CA THR A 26 3.48 -1.01 -0.44
C THR A 26 3.59 -0.50 1.00
N VAL A 27 3.73 -1.40 1.98
CA VAL A 27 3.86 -1.03 3.39
C VAL A 27 5.12 -0.20 3.63
N TYR A 28 6.24 -0.58 3.00
CA TYR A 28 7.48 0.19 3.07
C TYR A 28 7.31 1.62 2.56
N LEU A 29 6.67 1.80 1.40
CA LEU A 29 6.41 3.12 0.82
C LEU A 29 5.50 3.99 1.70
N ILE A 30 4.47 3.39 2.31
CA ILE A 30 3.58 4.08 3.25
C ILE A 30 4.35 4.55 4.49
N ASP A 31 5.10 3.65 5.14
CA ASP A 31 5.84 3.97 6.36
C ASP A 31 6.93 5.01 6.06
N TRP A 32 7.59 4.94 4.90
CA TRP A 32 8.56 5.95 4.45
C TRP A 32 7.91 7.33 4.23
N PHE A 33 6.75 7.37 3.58
CA PHE A 33 6.03 8.63 3.32
C PHE A 33 5.57 9.29 4.63
N LEU A 34 5.05 8.49 5.57
CA LEU A 34 4.55 8.96 6.87
C LEU A 34 5.68 9.37 7.83
N HIS A 35 6.93 8.97 7.58
CA HIS A 35 8.07 9.40 8.39
C HIS A 35 8.32 10.92 8.29
N GLY A 36 8.06 11.52 7.12
CA GLY A 36 8.33 12.94 6.87
C GLY A 36 7.08 13.80 6.69
N ASN A 37 5.90 13.20 6.51
CA ASN A 37 4.68 13.92 6.16
C ASN A 37 3.52 13.55 7.08
N HIS A 38 2.85 14.57 7.61
CA HIS A 38 1.58 14.38 8.30
C HIS A 38 0.43 14.39 7.30
N ILE A 39 -0.34 13.31 7.27
CA ILE A 39 -1.52 13.15 6.43
C ILE A 39 -2.78 13.09 7.29
N GLU A 40 -3.83 13.74 6.82
CA GLU A 40 -5.16 13.61 7.40
C GLU A 40 -5.72 12.21 7.15
N ARG A 41 -6.47 11.70 8.12
CA ARG A 41 -7.02 10.33 8.11
C ARG A 41 -7.80 9.99 6.84
N GLN A 42 -8.49 10.97 6.26
CA GLN A 42 -9.26 10.83 5.02
C GLN A 42 -8.40 10.52 3.79
N ASN A 43 -7.13 10.94 3.78
CA ASN A 43 -6.21 10.72 2.66
C ASN A 43 -5.32 9.48 2.86
N LEU A 44 -5.45 8.74 3.97
CA LEU A 44 -4.65 7.53 4.22
C LEU A 44 -4.97 6.40 3.23
N GLN A 45 -6.24 6.22 2.86
CA GLN A 45 -6.63 5.22 1.85
C GLN A 45 -6.08 5.59 0.47
N LEU A 46 -6.15 6.88 0.11
CA LEU A 46 -5.57 7.39 -1.13
C LEU A 46 -4.05 7.14 -1.19
N LEU A 47 -3.34 7.41 -0.09
CA LEU A 47 -1.92 7.09 0.03
C LEU A 47 -1.68 5.60 -0.17
N GLY A 48 -2.44 4.74 0.53
CA GLY A 48 -2.29 3.29 0.45
C GLY A 48 -2.46 2.75 -0.97
N ILE A 49 -3.51 3.16 -1.68
CA ILE A 49 -3.76 2.76 -3.08
C ILE A 49 -2.65 3.27 -4.00
N THR A 50 -2.19 4.52 -3.80
CA THR A 50 -1.13 5.09 -4.62
C THR A 50 0.18 4.33 -4.42
N CYS A 51 0.55 4.01 -3.18
CA CYS A 51 1.72 3.19 -2.88
C CYS A 51 1.59 1.78 -3.47
N MET A 52 0.40 1.18 -3.43
CA MET A 52 0.14 -0.15 -3.98
C MET A 52 0.23 -0.18 -5.50
N LEU A 53 -0.30 0.84 -6.17
CA LEU A 53 -0.16 1.01 -7.61
C LEU A 53 1.29 1.22 -8.04
N ILE A 54 2.09 1.92 -7.23
CA ILE A 54 3.52 2.06 -7.47
C ILE A 54 4.20 0.70 -7.29
N ALA A 55 3.93 0.01 -6.19
CA ALA A 55 4.52 -1.29 -5.91
C ALA A 55 4.18 -2.34 -6.98
N SER A 56 2.92 -2.38 -7.45
CA SER A 56 2.52 -3.34 -8.49
C SER A 56 3.26 -3.10 -9.79
N LYS A 57 3.54 -1.84 -10.15
CA LYS A 57 4.36 -1.51 -11.33
C LYS A 57 5.82 -1.96 -11.23
N TYR A 58 6.33 -2.17 -10.02
CA TYR A 58 7.71 -2.63 -9.80
C TYR A 58 7.79 -4.16 -9.74
N GLU A 59 6.88 -4.81 -9.03
CA GLU A 59 6.96 -6.24 -8.72
C GLU A 59 6.13 -7.12 -9.67
N GLU A 60 5.03 -6.60 -10.23
CA GLU A 60 4.16 -7.38 -11.12
C GLU A 60 4.63 -7.29 -12.58
N ILE A 61 4.60 -8.43 -13.28
CA ILE A 61 4.85 -8.50 -14.73
C ILE A 61 3.71 -7.82 -15.50
N TYR A 62 2.48 -7.93 -14.98
CA TYR A 62 1.27 -7.31 -15.52
C TYR A 62 0.57 -6.51 -14.41
N PRO A 63 0.87 -5.20 -14.30
CA PRO A 63 0.36 -4.34 -13.24
C PRO A 63 -1.07 -3.84 -13.46
#